data_AF-A0A9P3BAU8-F1
#
_entry.id   AF-A0A9P3BAU8-F1
#
_cell.length_a   1.000
_cell.length_b   1.000
_cell.length_c   1.000
_cell.angle_alpha   90.00
_cell.angle_beta   90.00
_cell.angle_gamma   90.00
#
_symmetry.space_group_name_H-M   'P 1'
#
loop_
_entity.id
_entity.type
_entity.pdbx_description
1 polymer ?
#
loop_
_entity_poly.entity_id
_entity_poly.type
_entity_poly.pdbx_seq_one_letter_code
_entity_poly.pdbx_strand_id
1 'polypeptide(L)'
;MALQFINQSSSGIGSPDRRIIRSHVMRGKNTGKQRRSTKKQKTVAQLKHLLYPPKFRYVIPRQVLWGDLCLTSFPQELDPESTALMHRWFFDISDALFPPQFCTKFDIVKSVWVNYILADEAYFHSTLAISSSYVDFSQRKPAISPKTLHHISQAYALVNVKLSGPFSVSDSAIAAVVSLAIYQQIHHQPATGLIHLHGLYRMIQLRGGIARLMQEDRALALKPLRLDVELAMQNGTRTLFRGNEAPVHPVLCEPNVSGGHFPSAAPWMPLIMLDLFSFSRLLNNVERRQGLKLDPLDYMETVVSLLYRLVDISSLRQASTEPGGRYGEVTYLAMLAFMTTLLPEFTRDGSSCPLLSDRLGRAMQDLCVTALESSDSDPALVLWILFISGISALDLKDCRWLSPLIADTCERLELDNWAAIQRQLSQFPWIFALHEAPGCRLWEDVRLGSRKIPWNMSSQES
;
A
#
# COMPACT_ATOMS: atom_id res chain seq x y z
N MET A 1 -33.76 20.82 -34.80
CA MET A 1 -34.82 21.25 -33.86
C MET A 1 -36.07 21.50 -34.67
N ALA A 2 -37.19 20.86 -34.34
CA ALA A 2 -38.48 21.18 -34.94
C ALA A 2 -38.96 22.56 -34.41
N LEU A 3 -39.35 23.46 -35.32
CA LEU A 3 -39.90 24.77 -34.97
C LEU A 3 -41.29 24.58 -34.36
N GLN A 4 -41.49 25.08 -33.14
CA GLN A 4 -42.79 25.04 -32.45
C GLN A 4 -43.40 26.44 -32.48
N PHE A 5 -44.55 26.59 -33.12
CA PHE A 5 -45.28 27.86 -33.20
C PHE A 5 -46.19 28.03 -31.98
N ILE A 6 -46.18 29.22 -31.38
CA ILE A 6 -47.05 29.59 -30.25
C ILE A 6 -48.12 30.54 -30.79
N ASN A 7 -49.39 30.13 -30.73
CA ASN A 7 -50.51 30.96 -31.16
C ASN A 7 -50.88 31.95 -30.05
N GLN A 8 -50.89 33.24 -30.36
CA GLN A 8 -51.29 34.29 -29.44
C GLN A 8 -52.82 34.40 -29.41
N SER A 9 -53.44 34.12 -28.27
CA SER A 9 -54.86 34.39 -28.06
C SER A 9 -55.13 35.89 -27.86
N SER A 10 -56.40 36.31 -27.99
CA SER A 10 -56.86 37.70 -27.77
C SER A 10 -56.58 38.24 -26.35
N SER A 11 -56.32 37.36 -25.39
CA SER A 11 -55.89 37.65 -24.02
C SER A 11 -54.36 37.77 -23.83
N GLY A 12 -53.57 37.63 -24.90
CA GLY A 12 -52.12 37.69 -24.87
C GLY A 12 -51.44 36.35 -24.52
N ILE A 13 -50.11 36.34 -24.46
CA ILE A 13 -49.32 35.12 -24.24
C ILE A 13 -49.40 34.69 -22.76
N GLY A 14 -49.88 33.46 -22.53
CA GLY A 14 -50.04 32.88 -21.20
C GLY A 14 -48.72 32.62 -20.45
N SER A 15 -48.80 32.48 -19.12
CA SER A 15 -47.67 32.14 -18.25
C SER A 15 -46.85 30.90 -18.70
N PRO A 16 -47.47 29.76 -19.09
CA PRO A 16 -46.72 28.59 -19.55
C PRO A 16 -45.93 28.85 -20.84
N ASP A 17 -46.52 29.57 -21.79
CA ASP A 17 -45.86 29.91 -23.06
C ASP A 17 -44.71 30.91 -22.86
N ARG A 18 -44.87 31.89 -21.97
CA ARG A 18 -43.77 32.79 -21.56
C ARG A 18 -42.60 32.02 -20.94
N ARG A 19 -42.87 30.94 -20.21
CA ARG A 19 -41.83 30.10 -19.62
C ARG A 19 -41.06 29.32 -20.70
N ILE A 20 -41.76 28.83 -21.72
CA ILE A 20 -41.15 28.15 -22.88
C ILE A 20 -40.30 29.13 -23.69
N ILE A 21 -40.82 30.33 -23.98
CA ILE A 21 -40.09 31.40 -24.67
C ILE A 21 -38.82 31.77 -23.89
N ARG A 22 -38.91 31.99 -22.57
CA ARG A 22 -37.74 32.30 -21.72
C ARG A 22 -36.72 31.15 -21.70
N SER A 23 -37.17 29.91 -21.62
CA SER A 23 -36.30 28.72 -21.71
C SER A 23 -35.53 28.70 -23.02
N HIS A 24 -36.21 28.98 -24.15
CA HIS A 24 -35.60 28.96 -25.46
C HIS A 24 -34.62 30.12 -25.68
N VAL A 25 -34.96 31.33 -25.22
CA VAL A 25 -34.10 32.53 -25.33
C VAL A 25 -32.87 32.43 -24.42
N MET A 26 -32.96 31.73 -23.28
CA MET A 26 -31.85 31.59 -22.33
C MET A 26 -30.91 30.41 -22.62
N ARG A 27 -31.26 29.49 -23.54
CA ARG A 27 -30.46 28.30 -23.88
C ARG A 27 -29.10 28.60 -24.52
N GLY A 28 -28.85 29.83 -24.98
CA GLY A 28 -27.52 30.27 -25.45
C GLY A 28 -26.81 31.29 -24.55
N LYS A 29 -27.50 31.88 -23.55
CA LYS A 29 -26.93 32.95 -22.69
C LYS A 29 -26.23 32.43 -21.42
N ASN A 30 -26.37 31.15 -21.10
CA ASN A 30 -25.86 30.53 -19.87
C ASN A 30 -24.68 29.56 -20.08
N THR A 31 -24.20 29.39 -21.31
CA THR A 31 -22.94 28.69 -21.58
C THR A 31 -21.78 29.55 -21.06
N GLY A 32 -21.16 29.13 -19.95
CA GLY A 32 -19.91 29.72 -19.43
C GLY A 32 -20.00 30.54 -18.13
N LYS A 33 -21.16 30.67 -17.46
CA LYS A 33 -21.22 31.37 -16.17
C LYS A 33 -21.36 30.41 -14.99
N GLN A 34 -20.35 30.38 -14.12
CA GLN A 34 -20.38 29.63 -12.85
C GLN A 34 -21.48 30.16 -11.93
N ARG A 35 -22.27 29.24 -11.38
CA ARG A 35 -23.39 29.50 -10.48
C ARG A 35 -22.85 29.83 -9.09
N ARG A 36 -22.96 31.08 -8.64
CA ARG A 36 -22.71 31.45 -7.24
C ARG A 36 -23.75 30.76 -6.35
N SER A 37 -23.29 29.87 -5.47
CA SER A 37 -24.12 29.15 -4.50
C SER A 37 -24.48 30.06 -3.33
N THR A 38 -25.75 30.37 -3.17
CA THR A 38 -26.34 30.93 -1.95
C THR A 38 -26.54 29.80 -0.93
N LYS A 39 -25.49 29.46 -0.18
CA LYS A 39 -25.61 28.75 1.10
C LYS A 39 -25.07 29.65 2.20
N LYS A 40 -25.94 29.88 3.20
CA LYS A 40 -25.74 30.66 4.44
C LYS A 40 -24.27 30.86 4.82
N GLN A 41 -23.82 32.11 4.78
CA GLN A 41 -22.59 32.55 5.43
C GLN A 41 -22.68 32.23 6.93
N LYS A 42 -22.07 31.12 7.37
CA LYS A 42 -21.61 31.04 8.76
C LYS A 42 -20.50 32.07 8.89
N THR A 43 -20.67 32.98 9.84
CA THR A 43 -19.87 34.18 10.01
C THR A 43 -18.39 33.83 10.21
N VAL A 44 -17.51 34.53 9.50
CA VAL A 44 -16.03 34.43 9.55
C VAL A 44 -15.47 34.46 10.98
N ALA A 45 -16.24 34.96 11.96
CA ALA A 45 -15.89 34.95 13.38
C ALA A 45 -15.83 33.54 14.01
N GLN A 46 -16.66 32.57 13.59
CA GLN A 46 -16.61 31.20 14.13
C GLN A 46 -15.40 30.41 13.61
N LEU A 47 -14.90 30.73 12.42
CA LEU A 47 -13.71 30.10 11.84
C LEU A 47 -12.39 30.68 12.37
N LYS A 48 -12.41 31.87 13.00
CA LYS A 48 -11.21 32.48 13.61
C LYS A 48 -10.68 31.69 14.82
N HIS A 49 -11.55 30.97 15.54
CA HIS A 49 -11.12 30.12 16.65
C HIS A 49 -10.34 28.87 16.22
N LEU A 50 -10.48 28.44 14.96
CA LEU A 50 -9.70 27.33 14.37
C LEU A 50 -8.34 27.76 13.80
N LEU A 51 -8.08 29.07 13.71
CA LEU A 51 -6.88 29.65 13.08
C LEU A 51 -5.82 30.08 14.11
N TYR A 52 -6.11 29.98 15.41
CA TYR A 52 -5.17 30.27 16.49
C TYR A 52 -5.20 29.14 17.53
N PRO A 53 -4.16 28.28 17.62
CA PRO A 53 -4.05 27.38 18.75
C PRO A 53 -3.71 28.23 20.00
N PRO A 54 -4.39 28.02 21.14
CA PRO A 54 -3.88 28.53 22.41
C PRO A 54 -2.49 27.94 22.66
N LYS A 55 -1.53 28.78 23.09
CA LYS A 55 -0.20 28.34 23.52
C LYS A 55 -0.31 27.47 24.78
N PHE A 56 -0.66 26.20 24.63
CA PHE A 56 -0.54 25.25 25.72
C PHE A 56 0.88 24.67 25.71
N ARG A 57 1.64 24.98 26.76
CA ARG A 57 2.79 24.15 27.16
C ARG A 57 2.22 22.81 27.62
N TYR A 58 2.36 21.77 26.81
CA TYR A 58 1.93 20.43 27.18
C TYR A 58 2.85 19.87 28.27
N VAL A 59 2.32 19.75 29.49
CA VAL A 59 2.87 18.87 30.52
C VAL A 59 2.19 17.52 30.36
N ILE A 60 3.00 16.48 30.17
CA ILE A 60 2.57 15.10 29.88
C ILE A 60 1.83 14.51 31.09
N PRO A 61 0.56 14.08 30.98
CA PRO A 61 -0.03 13.17 31.96
C PRO A 61 0.48 11.74 31.67
N ARG A 62 0.97 11.05 32.71
CA ARG A 62 1.41 9.65 32.62
C ARG A 62 0.18 8.74 32.45
N GLN A 63 0.26 7.85 31.45
CA GLN A 63 -0.63 6.71 31.15
C GLN A 63 -2.10 7.08 30.86
N VAL A 64 -2.47 7.03 29.58
CA VAL A 64 -3.83 7.23 29.06
C VAL A 64 -4.36 5.86 28.61
N LEU A 65 -5.40 5.35 29.27
CA LEU A 65 -6.17 4.16 28.88
C LEU A 65 -7.30 4.55 27.91
N TRP A 66 -7.97 3.59 27.23
CA TRP A 66 -9.12 3.88 26.35
C TRP A 66 -10.23 4.67 27.06
N GLY A 67 -10.45 4.39 28.35
CA GLY A 67 -11.37 5.17 29.19
C GLY A 67 -10.97 6.64 29.34
N ASP A 68 -9.68 6.96 29.23
CA ASP A 68 -9.17 8.33 29.29
C ASP A 68 -9.30 9.05 27.93
N LEU A 69 -9.34 8.33 26.81
CA LEU A 69 -9.69 8.92 25.50
C LEU A 69 -11.16 9.37 25.46
N CYS A 70 -12.06 8.70 26.19
CA CYS A 70 -13.43 9.16 26.39
C CYS A 70 -13.51 10.49 27.18
N LEU A 71 -12.44 10.86 27.89
CA LEU A 71 -12.31 12.14 28.59
C LEU A 71 -11.62 13.21 27.73
N THR A 72 -11.13 12.86 26.54
CA THR A 72 -10.53 13.80 25.58
C THR A 72 -11.59 14.39 24.65
N SER A 73 -11.48 15.69 24.35
CA SER A 73 -12.37 16.37 23.41
C SER A 73 -11.92 16.12 21.97
N PHE A 74 -12.62 15.24 21.26
CA PHE A 74 -12.47 15.08 19.81
C PHE A 74 -12.96 16.34 19.07
N PRO A 75 -12.51 16.59 17.82
CA PRO A 75 -12.98 17.71 17.01
C PRO A 75 -14.51 17.72 16.82
N GLN A 76 -15.13 16.53 16.79
CA GLN A 76 -16.56 16.35 16.75
C GLN A 76 -16.96 15.23 17.73
N GLU A 77 -18.15 15.36 18.32
CA GLU A 77 -18.75 14.31 19.16
C GLU A 77 -18.87 12.99 18.38
N LEU A 78 -18.35 11.92 18.96
CA LEU A 78 -18.34 10.59 18.34
C LEU A 78 -19.66 9.89 18.61
N ASP A 79 -20.40 9.57 17.55
CA ASP A 79 -21.49 8.60 17.64
C ASP A 79 -20.95 7.18 17.96
N PRO A 80 -21.80 6.24 18.43
CA PRO A 80 -21.34 4.90 18.82
C PRO A 80 -20.62 4.14 17.69
N GLU A 81 -21.05 4.33 16.44
CA GLU A 81 -20.45 3.66 15.29
C GLU A 81 -19.10 4.32 14.93
N SER A 82 -18.97 5.64 15.02
CA SER A 82 -17.70 6.36 14.85
C SER A 82 -16.69 6.02 15.95
N THR A 83 -17.17 5.77 17.17
CA THR A 83 -16.36 5.26 18.28
C THR A 83 -15.83 3.86 17.98
N ALA A 84 -16.66 2.97 17.42
CA ALA A 84 -16.23 1.64 17.00
C ALA A 84 -15.18 1.69 15.87
N LEU A 85 -15.35 2.61 14.91
CA LEU A 85 -14.37 2.85 13.85
C LEU A 85 -13.02 3.35 14.39
N MET A 86 -13.03 4.22 15.40
CA MET A 86 -11.82 4.64 16.09
C MET A 86 -11.14 3.48 16.79
N HIS A 87 -11.87 2.67 17.56
CA HIS A 87 -11.31 1.49 18.21
C HIS A 87 -10.65 0.55 17.19
N ARG A 88 -11.32 0.32 16.06
CA ARG A 88 -10.78 -0.50 14.96
C ARG A 88 -9.48 0.08 14.37
N TRP A 89 -9.41 1.39 14.20
CA TRP A 89 -8.18 2.06 13.77
C TRP A 89 -7.03 1.83 14.74
N PHE A 90 -7.30 1.99 16.03
CA PHE A 90 -6.29 1.92 17.08
C PHE A 90 -5.69 0.54 17.24
N PHE A 91 -6.46 -0.53 17.04
CA PHE A 91 -6.00 -1.89 17.31
C PHE A 91 -5.78 -2.69 16.02
N ASP A 92 -6.79 -2.84 15.17
CA ASP A 92 -6.72 -3.77 14.03
C ASP A 92 -5.82 -3.26 12.90
N ILE A 93 -5.93 -1.98 12.55
CA ILE A 93 -5.10 -1.40 11.46
C ILE A 93 -3.64 -1.28 11.90
N SER A 94 -3.40 -1.01 13.18
CA SER A 94 -2.05 -1.00 13.75
C SER A 94 -1.37 -2.37 13.63
N ASP A 95 -2.07 -3.45 13.99
CA ASP A 95 -1.51 -4.81 13.91
C ASP A 95 -1.25 -5.24 12.46
N ALA A 96 -2.06 -4.78 11.51
CA ALA A 96 -1.82 -5.02 10.08
C ALA A 96 -0.58 -4.26 9.55
N LEU A 97 -0.32 -3.06 10.06
CA LEU A 97 0.85 -2.25 9.68
C LEU A 97 2.13 -2.71 10.39
N PHE A 98 2.00 -3.21 11.62
CA PHE A 98 3.09 -3.63 12.49
C PHE A 98 2.79 -5.03 13.04
N PRO A 99 3.14 -6.09 12.31
CA PRO A 99 2.71 -7.44 12.65
C PRO A 99 3.21 -7.83 14.06
N PRO A 100 2.34 -8.27 14.98
CA PRO A 100 2.71 -8.57 16.37
C PRO A 100 3.69 -9.75 16.48
N GLN A 101 3.78 -10.60 15.45
CA GLN A 101 4.81 -11.64 15.34
C GLN A 101 6.23 -11.05 15.20
N PHE A 102 6.40 -9.81 14.73
CA PHE A 102 7.70 -9.18 14.53
C PHE A 102 7.93 -7.96 15.43
N CYS A 103 6.89 -7.18 15.70
CA CYS A 103 7.02 -5.88 16.34
C CYS A 103 6.56 -5.90 17.81
N THR A 104 7.11 -5.00 18.63
CA THR A 104 6.50 -4.67 19.92
C THR A 104 5.13 -4.05 19.67
N LYS A 105 4.20 -4.18 20.63
CA LYS A 105 2.88 -3.56 20.51
C LYS A 105 3.04 -2.04 20.31
N PHE A 106 2.58 -1.54 19.16
CA PHE A 106 2.62 -0.11 18.87
C PHE A 106 1.65 0.61 19.79
N ASP A 107 2.19 1.48 20.65
CA ASP A 107 1.37 2.30 21.56
C ASP A 107 0.79 3.49 20.78
N ILE A 108 -0.28 3.20 20.03
CA ILE A 108 -0.97 4.20 19.22
C ILE A 108 -1.48 5.38 20.06
N VAL A 109 -1.80 5.16 21.33
CA VAL A 109 -2.30 6.20 22.25
C VAL A 109 -1.23 7.22 22.55
N LYS A 110 0.03 6.78 22.67
CA LYS A 110 1.19 7.66 22.84
C LYS A 110 1.78 8.16 21.52
N SER A 111 1.25 7.72 20.38
CA SER A 111 1.78 8.10 19.07
C SER A 111 1.35 9.50 18.65
N VAL A 112 2.12 10.08 17.72
CA VAL A 112 1.78 11.36 17.10
C VAL A 112 0.42 11.34 16.38
N TRP A 113 -0.04 10.16 15.97
CA TRP A 113 -1.31 10.00 15.25
C TRP A 113 -2.53 10.36 16.10
N VAL A 114 -2.51 10.02 17.39
CA VAL A 114 -3.60 10.42 18.30
C VAL A 114 -3.61 11.92 18.48
N ASN A 115 -2.43 12.55 18.61
CA ASN A 115 -2.35 14.01 18.69
C ASN A 115 -2.98 14.67 17.46
N TYR A 116 -2.73 14.15 16.25
CA TYR A 116 -3.39 14.67 15.05
C TYR A 116 -4.90 14.38 15.02
N ILE A 117 -5.36 13.20 15.46
CA ILE A 117 -6.80 12.89 15.52
C ILE A 117 -7.54 13.87 16.43
N LEU A 118 -6.94 14.20 17.57
CA LEU A 118 -7.56 15.07 18.57
C LEU A 118 -7.45 16.55 18.19
N ALA A 119 -6.34 16.98 17.58
CA ALA A 119 -6.07 18.38 17.28
C ALA A 119 -6.58 18.85 15.91
N ASP A 120 -6.82 17.93 14.96
CA ASP A 120 -7.03 18.27 13.57
C ASP A 120 -8.27 17.62 12.97
N GLU A 121 -9.31 18.43 12.73
CA GLU A 121 -10.61 17.97 12.21
C GLU A 121 -10.50 17.33 10.82
N ALA A 122 -9.56 17.80 9.98
CA ALA A 122 -9.36 17.22 8.66
C ALA A 122 -8.78 15.79 8.79
N TYR A 123 -7.74 15.62 9.61
CA TYR A 123 -7.13 14.33 9.87
C TYR A 123 -8.10 13.37 10.58
N PHE A 124 -8.89 13.87 11.52
CA PHE A 124 -9.96 13.13 12.19
C PHE A 124 -10.94 12.51 11.18
N HIS A 125 -11.49 13.33 10.28
CA HIS A 125 -12.41 12.83 9.26
C HIS A 125 -11.73 11.92 8.24
N SER A 126 -10.49 12.19 7.83
CA SER A 126 -9.75 11.28 6.96
C SER A 126 -9.55 9.91 7.62
N THR A 127 -9.24 9.89 8.92
CA THR A 127 -9.05 8.65 9.69
C THR A 127 -10.35 7.85 9.75
N LEU A 128 -11.47 8.47 10.10
CA LEU A 128 -12.78 7.81 10.12
C LEU A 128 -13.18 7.27 8.73
N ALA A 129 -12.88 8.01 7.66
CA ALA A 129 -13.14 7.56 6.30
C ALA A 129 -12.31 6.32 5.93
N ILE A 130 -11.02 6.28 6.31
CA ILE A 130 -10.17 5.10 6.09
C ILE A 130 -10.68 3.91 6.90
N SER A 131 -10.96 4.09 8.20
CA SER A 131 -11.47 3.01 9.06
C SER A 131 -12.79 2.46 8.56
N SER A 132 -13.72 3.33 8.14
CA SER A 132 -15.00 2.94 7.56
C SER A 132 -14.81 2.17 6.26
N SER A 133 -13.86 2.59 5.41
CA SER A 133 -13.50 1.89 4.17
C SER A 133 -12.94 0.49 4.44
N TYR A 134 -12.11 0.35 5.47
CA TYR A 134 -11.57 -0.94 5.89
C TYR A 134 -12.67 -1.89 6.36
N VAL A 135 -13.65 -1.40 7.12
CA VAL A 135 -14.83 -2.20 7.52
C VAL A 135 -15.66 -2.61 6.31
N ASP A 136 -15.92 -1.68 5.39
CA ASP A 136 -16.64 -1.97 4.14
C ASP A 136 -15.90 -3.03 3.30
N PHE A 137 -14.56 -2.99 3.31
CA PHE A 137 -13.69 -4.00 2.71
C PHE A 137 -13.83 -5.37 3.38
N SER A 138 -13.63 -5.46 4.70
CA SER A 138 -13.71 -6.72 5.47
C SER A 138 -15.10 -7.36 5.40
N GLN A 139 -16.16 -6.55 5.32
CA GLN A 139 -17.55 -7.01 5.18
C GLN A 139 -17.95 -7.32 3.74
N ARG A 140 -17.02 -7.23 2.78
CA ARG A 140 -17.25 -7.50 1.34
C ARG A 140 -18.40 -6.67 0.73
N LYS A 141 -18.59 -5.43 1.19
CA LYS A 141 -19.65 -4.55 0.64
C LYS A 141 -19.33 -4.11 -0.78
N PRO A 142 -20.30 -4.08 -1.71
CA PRO A 142 -20.05 -3.74 -3.11
C PRO A 142 -19.85 -2.23 -3.35
N ALA A 143 -20.29 -1.37 -2.44
CA ALA A 143 -20.27 0.09 -2.60
C ALA A 143 -19.73 0.79 -1.34
N ILE A 144 -19.20 2.00 -1.55
CA ILE A 144 -18.74 2.89 -0.48
C ILE A 144 -19.94 3.29 0.38
N SER A 145 -19.85 3.10 1.70
CA SER A 145 -20.94 3.45 2.61
C SER A 145 -21.19 4.98 2.67
N PRO A 146 -22.44 5.41 2.97
CA PRO A 146 -22.76 6.82 3.18
C PRO A 146 -21.88 7.49 4.25
N LYS A 147 -21.47 6.73 5.28
CA LYS A 147 -20.60 7.21 6.35
C LYS A 147 -19.18 7.47 5.86
N THR A 148 -18.61 6.54 5.10
CA THR A 148 -17.32 6.75 4.41
C THR A 148 -17.39 8.00 3.54
N LEU A 149 -18.46 8.17 2.74
CA LEU A 149 -18.67 9.35 1.88
C LEU A 149 -18.82 10.65 2.68
N HIS A 150 -19.50 10.61 3.82
CA HIS A 150 -19.66 11.77 4.69
C HIS A 150 -18.30 12.26 5.19
N HIS A 151 -17.52 11.38 5.82
CA HIS A 151 -16.23 11.75 6.40
C HIS A 151 -15.20 12.13 5.34
N ILE A 152 -15.12 11.41 4.21
CA ILE A 152 -14.16 11.80 3.16
C ILE A 152 -14.52 13.15 2.53
N SER A 153 -15.81 13.46 2.38
CA SER A 153 -16.28 14.76 1.88
C SER A 153 -15.91 15.91 2.83
N GLN A 154 -16.08 15.70 4.14
CA GLN A 154 -15.64 16.66 5.17
C GLN A 154 -14.12 16.84 5.14
N ALA A 155 -13.37 15.74 5.08
CA ALA A 155 -11.91 15.77 5.00
C ALA A 155 -11.42 16.61 3.81
N TYR A 156 -11.98 16.40 2.61
CA TYR A 156 -11.62 17.22 1.44
C TYR A 156 -11.92 18.70 1.63
N ALA A 157 -13.10 19.04 2.16
CA ALA A 157 -13.48 20.42 2.38
C ALA A 157 -12.52 21.11 3.37
N LEU A 158 -12.17 20.43 4.46
CA LEU A 158 -11.28 20.96 5.50
C LEU A 158 -9.83 21.04 5.03
N VAL A 159 -9.34 20.04 4.30
CA VAL A 159 -7.99 20.08 3.70
C VAL A 159 -7.87 21.26 2.73
N ASN A 160 -8.87 21.48 1.86
CA ASN A 160 -8.83 22.62 0.94
C ASN A 160 -8.75 23.97 1.65
N VAL A 161 -9.51 24.15 2.74
CA VAL A 161 -9.43 25.36 3.59
C VAL A 161 -8.04 25.47 4.21
N LYS A 162 -7.51 24.37 4.76
CA LYS A 162 -6.19 24.35 5.42
C LYS A 162 -5.05 24.68 4.46
N LEU A 163 -5.06 24.09 3.26
CA LEU A 163 -4.05 24.34 2.23
C LEU A 163 -4.09 25.76 1.67
N SER A 164 -5.23 26.45 1.80
CA SER A 164 -5.38 27.87 1.45
C SER A 164 -4.90 28.82 2.56
N GLY A 165 -4.57 28.30 3.74
CA GLY A 165 -4.20 29.06 4.92
C GLY A 165 -2.70 29.12 5.20
N PRO A 166 -2.28 29.83 6.27
CA PRO A 166 -0.87 29.98 6.64
C PRO A 166 -0.23 28.68 7.16
N PHE A 167 -1.04 27.68 7.56
CA PHE A 167 -0.58 26.39 8.07
C PHE A 167 -0.61 25.29 7.00
N SER A 168 -0.56 25.67 5.72
CA SER A 168 -0.70 24.77 4.56
C SER A 168 0.40 23.71 4.45
N VAL A 169 1.53 23.87 5.13
CA VAL A 169 2.63 22.89 5.19
C VAL A 169 2.90 22.39 6.61
N SER A 170 1.99 22.59 7.57
CA SER A 170 2.13 22.06 8.94
C SER A 170 2.14 20.52 8.98
N ASP A 171 2.62 19.94 10.07
CA ASP A 171 2.59 18.48 10.29
C ASP A 171 1.18 17.90 10.13
N SER A 172 0.16 18.57 10.68
CA SER A 172 -1.23 18.12 10.56
C SER A 172 -1.81 18.31 9.15
N ALA A 173 -1.30 19.26 8.36
CA ALA A 173 -1.63 19.37 6.95
C ALA A 173 -1.02 18.21 6.15
N ILE A 174 0.26 17.90 6.36
CA ILE A 174 0.94 16.77 5.73
C ILE A 174 0.23 15.47 6.10
N ALA A 175 -0.03 15.24 7.39
CA ALA A 175 -0.74 14.06 7.87
C ALA A 175 -2.13 13.91 7.21
N ALA A 176 -2.90 15.00 7.10
CA ALA A 176 -4.22 14.95 6.46
C ALA A 176 -4.13 14.60 4.97
N VAL A 177 -3.20 15.21 4.22
CA VAL A 177 -3.03 14.91 2.79
C VAL A 177 -2.49 13.49 2.57
N VAL A 178 -1.60 12.99 3.43
CA VAL A 178 -1.15 11.58 3.44
C VAL A 178 -2.34 10.65 3.61
N SER A 179 -3.24 10.93 4.57
CA SER A 179 -4.44 10.10 4.79
C SER A 179 -5.38 10.13 3.58
N LEU A 180 -5.53 11.26 2.89
CA LEU A 180 -6.30 11.30 1.63
C LEU A 180 -5.67 10.43 0.55
N ALA A 181 -4.34 10.39 0.44
CA ALA A 181 -3.66 9.53 -0.52
C ALA A 181 -3.81 8.03 -0.17
N ILE A 182 -3.68 7.67 1.11
CA ILE A 182 -3.94 6.29 1.60
C ILE A 182 -5.38 5.87 1.30
N TYR A 183 -6.34 6.78 1.50
CA TYR A 183 -7.73 6.53 1.12
C TYR A 183 -7.84 6.18 -0.38
N GLN A 184 -7.15 6.91 -1.27
CA GLN A 184 -7.15 6.56 -2.69
C GLN A 184 -6.53 5.18 -2.97
N GLN A 185 -5.51 4.76 -2.24
CA GLN A 185 -4.91 3.43 -2.40
C GLN A 185 -5.92 2.33 -2.04
N ILE A 186 -6.62 2.46 -0.91
CA ILE A 186 -7.64 1.50 -0.44
C ILE A 186 -8.78 1.36 -1.46
N HIS A 187 -9.14 2.46 -2.13
CA HIS A 187 -10.19 2.49 -3.16
C HIS A 187 -9.66 2.21 -4.57
N HIS A 188 -8.41 1.76 -4.72
CA HIS A 188 -7.79 1.41 -5.99
C HIS A 188 -7.82 2.55 -7.02
N GLN A 189 -7.57 3.79 -6.59
CA GLN A 189 -7.48 4.98 -7.43
C GLN A 189 -6.05 5.53 -7.50
N PRO A 190 -5.08 4.78 -8.06
CA PRO A 190 -3.67 5.16 -8.02
C PRO A 190 -3.38 6.49 -8.72
N ALA A 191 -4.12 6.82 -9.78
CA ALA A 191 -3.98 8.10 -10.48
C ALA A 191 -4.30 9.31 -9.58
N THR A 192 -5.37 9.23 -8.78
CA THR A 192 -5.71 10.26 -7.79
C THR A 192 -4.72 10.26 -6.63
N GLY A 193 -4.27 9.06 -6.19
CA GLY A 193 -3.22 8.91 -5.19
C GLY A 193 -1.93 9.64 -5.58
N LEU A 194 -1.51 9.54 -6.85
CA LEU A 194 -0.35 10.27 -7.37
C LEU A 194 -0.51 11.79 -7.29
N ILE A 195 -1.71 12.34 -7.52
CA ILE A 195 -1.95 13.79 -7.38
C ILE A 195 -1.69 14.23 -5.94
N HIS A 196 -2.20 13.48 -4.96
CA HIS A 196 -1.95 13.77 -3.54
C HIS A 196 -0.48 13.62 -3.19
N LEU A 197 0.21 12.60 -3.71
CA LEU A 197 1.64 12.38 -3.50
C LEU A 197 2.49 13.54 -4.05
N HIS A 198 2.19 14.06 -5.24
CA HIS A 198 2.90 15.23 -5.77
C HIS A 198 2.68 16.48 -4.92
N GLY A 199 1.45 16.67 -4.41
CA GLY A 199 1.15 17.72 -3.45
C GLY A 199 1.97 17.58 -2.16
N LEU A 200 2.03 16.36 -1.60
CA LEU A 200 2.83 16.03 -0.42
C LEU A 200 4.31 16.29 -0.64
N TYR A 201 4.86 15.82 -1.76
CA TYR A 201 6.23 16.08 -2.14
C TYR A 201 6.51 17.58 -2.10
N ARG A 202 5.66 18.41 -2.72
CA ARG A 202 5.83 19.86 -2.70
C ARG A 202 5.75 20.45 -1.29
N MET A 203 4.80 20.02 -0.47
CA MET A 203 4.67 20.46 0.93
C MET A 203 5.93 20.16 1.75
N ILE A 204 6.49 18.97 1.58
CA ILE A 204 7.69 18.51 2.29
C ILE A 204 8.93 19.27 1.80
N GLN A 205 9.06 19.52 0.50
CA GLN A 205 10.17 20.33 -0.04
C GLN A 205 10.14 21.76 0.50
N LEU A 206 8.96 22.36 0.68
CA LEU A 206 8.82 23.70 1.30
C LEU A 206 9.27 23.75 2.76
N ARG A 207 9.40 22.60 3.44
CA ARG A 207 9.94 22.49 4.80
C ARG A 207 11.43 22.21 4.87
N GLY A 208 12.11 22.11 3.73
CA GLY A 208 13.52 21.73 3.68
C GLY A 208 13.75 20.23 3.42
N GLY A 209 12.74 19.53 2.88
CA GLY A 209 12.89 18.17 2.35
C GLY A 209 12.58 17.06 3.35
N ILE A 210 12.53 15.83 2.84
CA ILE A 210 12.14 14.65 3.61
C ILE A 210 13.15 14.31 4.71
N ALA A 211 14.43 14.60 4.49
CA ALA A 211 15.47 14.36 5.49
C ALA A 211 15.26 15.17 6.76
N ARG A 212 14.89 16.44 6.62
CA ARG A 212 14.55 17.30 7.75
C ARG A 212 13.27 16.84 8.43
N LEU A 213 12.26 16.44 7.66
CA LEU A 213 11.03 15.90 8.25
C LEU A 213 11.29 14.63 9.05
N MET A 214 12.18 13.74 8.59
CA MET A 214 12.58 12.54 9.34
C MET A 214 13.22 12.88 10.69
N GLN A 215 14.05 13.93 10.73
CA GLN A 215 14.69 14.39 11.98
C GLN A 215 13.69 15.02 12.95
N GLU A 216 12.70 15.75 12.43
CA GLU A 216 11.66 16.42 13.25
C GLU A 216 10.60 15.43 13.73
N ASP A 217 10.13 14.55 12.84
CA ASP A 217 9.08 13.57 13.09
C ASP A 217 9.23 12.35 12.16
N ARG A 218 10.00 11.36 12.62
CA ARG A 218 10.24 10.08 11.94
C ARG A 218 8.93 9.36 11.59
N ALA A 219 7.95 9.34 12.50
CA ALA A 219 6.69 8.64 12.27
C ALA A 219 5.91 9.30 11.13
N LEU A 220 5.86 10.64 11.10
CA LEU A 220 5.25 11.40 10.01
C LEU A 220 5.97 11.19 8.68
N ALA A 221 7.30 11.21 8.66
CA ALA A 221 8.10 11.08 7.44
C ALA A 221 8.01 9.70 6.77
N LEU A 222 7.88 8.61 7.54
CA LEU A 222 7.78 7.26 6.99
C LEU A 222 6.50 7.02 6.18
N LYS A 223 5.40 7.72 6.47
CA LYS A 223 4.15 7.56 5.72
C LYS A 223 4.23 8.01 4.25
N PRO A 224 4.64 9.24 3.90
CA PRO A 224 4.78 9.65 2.52
C PRO A 224 5.87 8.85 1.78
N LEU A 225 6.94 8.43 2.46
CA LEU A 225 7.97 7.56 1.86
C LEU A 225 7.39 6.21 1.45
N ARG A 226 6.64 5.57 2.34
CA ARG A 226 5.96 4.31 2.07
C ARG A 226 4.94 4.43 0.93
N LEU A 227 4.11 5.47 0.99
CA LEU A 227 3.12 5.78 -0.05
C LEU A 227 3.78 5.96 -1.42
N ASP A 228 4.92 6.65 -1.48
CA ASP A 228 5.68 6.86 -2.70
C ASP A 228 6.13 5.54 -3.33
N VAL A 229 6.74 4.63 -2.56
CA VAL A 229 7.23 3.36 -3.11
C VAL A 229 6.10 2.42 -3.51
N GLU A 230 5.00 2.36 -2.74
CA GLU A 230 3.83 1.57 -3.11
C GLU A 230 3.19 2.09 -4.41
N LEU A 231 3.04 3.41 -4.57
CA LEU A 231 2.53 4.01 -5.80
C LEU A 231 3.51 3.85 -6.98
N ALA A 232 4.82 3.92 -6.74
CA ALA A 232 5.82 3.67 -7.75
C ALA A 232 5.74 2.23 -8.28
N MET A 233 5.57 1.24 -7.39
CA MET A 233 5.35 -0.15 -7.76
C MET A 233 4.06 -0.33 -8.56
N GLN A 234 2.93 0.20 -8.07
CA GLN A 234 1.62 0.07 -8.74
C GLN A 234 1.58 0.71 -10.14
N ASN A 235 2.27 1.83 -10.32
CA ASN A 235 2.29 2.54 -11.60
C ASN A 235 3.49 2.16 -12.49
N GLY A 236 4.44 1.40 -11.94
CA GLY A 236 5.74 1.10 -12.51
C GLY A 236 6.59 2.32 -12.82
N THR A 237 6.46 3.38 -12.02
CA THR A 237 7.29 4.58 -12.11
C THR A 237 8.49 4.47 -11.16
N ARG A 238 9.39 5.45 -11.18
CA ARG A 238 10.39 5.63 -10.11
C ARG A 238 9.74 6.29 -8.90
N THR A 239 10.37 6.18 -7.74
CA THR A 239 9.99 6.94 -6.54
C THR A 239 10.24 8.43 -6.76
N LEU A 240 9.42 9.28 -6.14
CA LEU A 240 9.57 10.74 -6.15
C LEU A 240 10.69 11.20 -5.20
N PHE A 241 10.75 10.63 -4.00
CA PHE A 241 11.88 10.82 -3.10
C PHE A 241 13.04 9.95 -3.63
N ARG A 242 14.17 10.55 -3.98
CA ARG A 242 15.33 9.78 -4.48
C ARG A 242 16.03 9.07 -3.32
N GLY A 243 16.69 7.95 -3.58
CA GLY A 243 17.36 7.14 -2.56
C GLY A 243 18.36 7.93 -1.68
N ASN A 244 19.07 8.91 -2.25
CA ASN A 244 19.98 9.77 -1.48
C ASN A 244 19.26 10.83 -0.62
N GLU A 245 17.99 11.12 -0.90
CA GLU A 245 17.18 12.09 -0.15
C GLU A 245 16.38 11.44 0.98
N ALA A 246 16.04 10.15 0.86
CA ALA A 246 15.31 9.40 1.86
C ALA A 246 16.29 8.83 2.92
N PRO A 247 16.37 9.40 4.14
CA PRO A 247 17.32 8.95 5.16
C PRO A 247 16.82 7.70 5.89
N VAL A 248 16.54 6.63 5.14
CA VAL A 248 16.03 5.38 5.70
C VAL A 248 17.18 4.41 5.93
N HIS A 249 17.37 4.02 7.18
CA HIS A 249 18.44 3.15 7.62
C HIS A 249 17.87 1.76 7.97
N PRO A 250 18.18 0.72 7.18
CA PRO A 250 17.63 -0.59 7.41
C PRO A 250 18.30 -1.26 8.61
N VAL A 251 17.50 -1.93 9.44
CA VAL A 251 17.97 -2.79 10.52
C VAL A 251 18.08 -4.21 9.97
N LEU A 252 19.28 -4.57 9.52
CA LEU A 252 19.54 -5.84 8.81
C LEU A 252 20.19 -6.93 9.69
N CYS A 253 20.69 -6.58 10.87
CA CYS A 253 21.38 -7.50 11.78
C CYS A 253 21.06 -7.17 13.24
N GLU A 254 21.13 -8.18 14.12
CA GLU A 254 21.28 -7.92 15.56
C GLU A 254 22.61 -7.19 15.78
N PRO A 255 22.70 -6.18 16.66
CA PRO A 255 23.96 -5.47 16.94
C PRO A 255 25.09 -6.35 17.52
N ASN A 256 24.88 -7.67 17.71
CA ASN A 256 25.80 -8.56 18.43
C ASN A 256 25.97 -9.98 17.84
N VAL A 257 25.58 -10.28 16.59
CA VAL A 257 25.80 -11.63 16.02
C VAL A 257 26.64 -11.57 14.75
N SER A 258 27.96 -11.67 14.95
CA SER A 258 28.90 -12.01 13.88
C SER A 258 28.89 -13.53 13.69
N GLY A 259 28.67 -14.00 12.46
CA GLY A 259 28.95 -15.40 12.09
C GLY A 259 27.72 -16.21 11.68
N GLY A 260 27.21 -15.97 10.47
CA GLY A 260 26.56 -17.01 9.68
C GLY A 260 27.38 -17.19 8.40
N HIS A 261 27.61 -18.43 7.97
CA HIS A 261 28.13 -18.69 6.63
C HIS A 261 27.09 -18.14 5.63
N PHE A 262 27.49 -17.11 4.89
CA PHE A 262 26.76 -16.71 3.70
C PHE A 262 26.89 -17.85 2.68
N PRO A 263 25.84 -18.22 1.94
CA PRO A 263 26.04 -18.97 0.71
C PRO A 263 27.10 -18.20 -0.09
N SER A 264 28.10 -18.88 -0.65
CA SER A 264 29.07 -18.24 -1.54
C SER A 264 28.29 -17.56 -2.65
N ALA A 265 28.05 -16.26 -2.52
CA ALA A 265 27.20 -15.53 -3.45
C ALA A 265 27.85 -15.64 -4.82
N ALA A 266 27.14 -16.23 -5.78
CA ALA A 266 27.62 -16.24 -7.14
C ALA A 266 27.88 -14.77 -7.58
N PRO A 267 28.91 -14.49 -8.40
CA PRO A 267 29.28 -13.12 -8.77
C PRO A 267 28.14 -12.28 -9.38
N TRP A 268 27.09 -12.93 -9.88
CA TRP A 268 25.90 -12.31 -10.46
C TRP A 268 24.78 -12.04 -9.46
N MET A 269 24.88 -12.50 -8.20
CA MET A 269 23.84 -12.34 -7.20
C MET A 269 23.81 -10.90 -6.67
N PRO A 270 22.68 -10.16 -6.79
CA PRO A 270 22.61 -8.78 -6.35
C PRO A 270 22.86 -8.63 -4.84
N LEU A 271 23.68 -7.65 -4.43
CA LEU A 271 23.96 -7.37 -3.01
C LEU A 271 22.68 -7.18 -2.18
N ILE A 272 21.62 -6.63 -2.79
CA ILE A 272 20.33 -6.46 -2.13
C ILE A 272 19.69 -7.79 -1.71
N MET A 273 19.97 -8.90 -2.41
CA MET A 273 19.45 -10.21 -2.01
C MET A 273 20.05 -10.66 -0.67
N LEU A 274 21.30 -10.30 -0.38
CA LEU A 274 21.93 -10.58 0.92
C LEU A 274 21.26 -9.78 2.04
N ASP A 275 20.82 -8.55 1.76
CA ASP A 275 20.09 -7.74 2.74
C ASP A 275 18.69 -8.31 3.00
N LEU A 276 17.98 -8.77 1.95
CA LEU A 276 16.71 -9.49 2.11
C LEU A 276 16.89 -10.79 2.91
N PHE A 277 17.99 -11.51 2.67
CA PHE A 277 18.32 -12.71 3.41
C PHE A 277 18.60 -12.39 4.89
N SER A 278 19.36 -11.32 5.16
CA SER A 278 19.67 -10.88 6.52
C SER A 278 18.41 -10.42 7.26
N PHE A 279 17.53 -9.67 6.59
CA PHE A 279 16.26 -9.25 7.17
C PHE A 279 15.31 -10.42 7.43
N SER A 280 15.19 -11.38 6.50
CA SER A 280 14.36 -12.57 6.73
C SER A 280 14.86 -13.41 7.92
N ARG A 281 16.18 -13.56 8.08
CA ARG A 281 16.78 -14.19 9.26
C ARG A 281 16.51 -13.42 10.55
N LEU A 282 16.58 -12.09 10.53
CA LEU A 282 16.23 -11.25 11.67
C LEU A 282 14.78 -11.50 12.09
N LEU A 283 13.83 -11.44 11.16
CA LEU A 283 12.41 -11.67 11.45
C LEU A 283 12.14 -13.07 12.00
N ASN A 284 12.78 -14.11 11.44
CA ASN A 284 12.67 -15.49 11.94
C ASN A 284 13.23 -15.64 13.37
N ASN A 285 14.31 -14.92 13.70
CA ASN A 285 14.89 -14.94 15.05
C ASN A 285 14.01 -14.22 16.08
N VAL A 286 13.49 -13.05 15.68
CA VAL A 286 12.53 -12.22 16.44
C VAL A 286 11.26 -13.02 16.77
N GLU A 287 10.75 -13.79 15.80
CA GLU A 287 9.57 -14.62 15.99
C GLU A 287 9.81 -15.72 17.03
N ARG A 288 10.95 -16.43 16.95
CA ARG A 288 11.27 -17.54 17.86
C ARG A 288 11.57 -17.11 19.29
N ARG A 289 12.18 -15.94 19.48
CA ARG A 289 12.64 -15.45 20.79
C ARG A 289 11.60 -14.49 21.38
N GLN A 290 10.85 -14.95 22.39
CA GLN A 290 9.72 -14.22 23.00
C GLN A 290 10.04 -12.87 23.68
N GLY A 291 11.22 -12.27 23.50
CA GLY A 291 11.59 -10.97 24.06
C GLY A 291 12.39 -10.04 23.12
N LEU A 292 12.66 -10.45 21.87
CA LEU A 292 13.43 -9.65 20.91
C LEU A 292 12.52 -9.15 19.79
N LYS A 293 11.52 -8.35 20.12
CA LYS A 293 10.64 -7.73 19.13
C LYS A 293 11.26 -6.43 18.59
N LEU A 294 11.02 -6.14 17.31
CA LEU A 294 11.48 -4.91 16.68
C LEU A 294 10.64 -3.71 17.13
N ASP A 295 11.26 -2.53 17.17
CA ASP A 295 10.50 -1.29 17.19
C ASP A 295 9.65 -1.19 15.89
N PRO A 296 8.37 -0.79 15.98
CA PRO A 296 7.48 -0.72 14.81
C PRO A 296 7.98 0.22 13.70
N LEU A 297 8.63 1.33 14.07
CA LEU A 297 9.18 2.26 13.08
C LEU A 297 10.48 1.70 12.47
N ASP A 298 11.31 0.99 13.23
CA ASP A 298 12.49 0.30 12.70
C ASP A 298 12.11 -0.78 11.68
N TYR A 299 11.06 -1.57 11.96
CA TYR A 299 10.51 -2.53 11.00
C TYR A 299 10.08 -1.83 9.71
N MET A 300 9.26 -0.77 9.83
CA MET A 300 8.73 -0.06 8.67
C MET A 300 9.82 0.65 7.87
N GLU A 301 10.80 1.27 8.53
CA GLU A 301 11.93 1.92 7.87
C GLU A 301 12.79 0.93 7.10
N THR A 302 13.01 -0.27 7.65
CA THR A 302 13.72 -1.35 6.98
C THR A 302 12.99 -1.81 5.72
N VAL A 303 11.66 -2.05 5.82
CA VAL A 303 10.83 -2.43 4.68
C VAL A 303 10.86 -1.35 3.60
N VAL A 304 10.69 -0.08 3.97
CA VAL A 304 10.75 1.05 3.03
C VAL A 304 12.12 1.17 2.38
N SER A 305 13.22 1.06 3.14
CA SER A 305 14.59 1.13 2.61
C SER A 305 14.87 0.05 1.56
N LEU A 306 14.49 -1.20 1.86
CA LEU A 306 14.66 -2.32 0.93
C LEU A 306 13.81 -2.16 -0.34
N LEU A 307 12.57 -1.69 -0.21
CA LEU A 307 11.70 -1.43 -1.35
C LEU A 307 12.22 -0.29 -2.24
N TYR A 308 12.71 0.81 -1.66
CA TYR A 308 13.31 1.90 -2.43
C TYR A 308 14.50 1.41 -3.25
N ARG A 309 15.40 0.65 -2.62
CA ARG A 309 16.57 0.12 -3.31
C ARG A 309 16.20 -0.87 -4.42
N LEU A 310 15.18 -1.71 -4.22
CA LEU A 310 14.67 -2.58 -5.29
C LEU A 310 14.10 -1.74 -6.44
N VAL A 311 13.17 -0.82 -6.16
CA VAL A 311 12.52 -0.01 -7.20
C VAL A 311 13.51 0.87 -7.97
N ASP A 312 14.61 1.30 -7.35
CA ASP A 312 15.67 2.08 -8.00
C ASP A 312 16.56 1.24 -8.95
N ILE A 313 16.70 -0.07 -8.71
CA ILE A 313 17.44 -0.98 -9.62
C ILE A 313 16.79 -1.01 -11.00
N SER A 314 15.46 -1.20 -11.05
CA SER A 314 14.74 -1.23 -12.32
C SER A 314 13.27 -0.85 -12.15
N SER A 315 12.82 0.16 -12.91
CA SER A 315 11.41 0.53 -12.98
C SER A 315 10.59 -0.64 -13.54
N LEU A 316 9.43 -0.93 -12.93
CA LEU A 316 8.55 -2.01 -13.39
C LEU A 316 8.06 -1.84 -14.84
N ARG A 317 8.17 -0.64 -15.45
CA ARG A 317 7.82 -0.39 -16.86
C ARG A 317 8.96 -0.64 -17.86
N GLN A 318 10.21 -0.77 -17.42
CA GLN A 318 11.37 -0.86 -18.30
C GLN A 318 12.07 -2.21 -18.11
N ALA A 319 12.29 -2.94 -19.20
CA ALA A 319 13.12 -4.15 -19.22
C ALA A 319 14.52 -3.83 -18.67
N SER A 320 15.03 -4.63 -17.72
CA SER A 320 16.36 -4.42 -17.17
C SER A 320 17.42 -4.67 -18.25
N THR A 321 18.39 -3.76 -18.35
CA THR A 321 19.56 -3.86 -19.24
C THR A 321 20.81 -4.38 -18.49
N GLU A 322 20.64 -4.87 -17.26
CA GLU A 322 21.70 -5.26 -16.33
C GLU A 322 22.45 -6.56 -16.72
N PRO A 323 23.68 -6.77 -16.20
CA PRO A 323 24.60 -7.84 -16.63
C PRO A 323 24.13 -9.29 -16.38
N GLY A 324 23.07 -9.50 -15.59
CA GLY A 324 22.55 -10.82 -15.22
C GLY A 324 21.63 -11.49 -16.25
N GLY A 325 21.41 -10.85 -17.40
CA GLY A 325 20.54 -11.36 -18.46
C GLY A 325 19.11 -11.63 -17.96
N ARG A 326 18.46 -12.67 -18.50
CA ARG A 326 17.07 -13.04 -18.18
C ARG A 326 16.89 -13.54 -16.74
N TYR A 327 17.89 -14.24 -16.20
CA TYR A 327 17.87 -14.70 -14.80
C TYR A 327 17.87 -13.52 -13.82
N GLY A 328 18.68 -12.50 -14.08
CA GLY A 328 18.71 -11.28 -13.25
C GLY A 328 17.36 -10.57 -13.17
N GLU A 329 16.62 -10.48 -14.28
CA GLU A 329 15.28 -9.86 -14.31
C GLU A 329 14.27 -10.64 -13.45
N VAL A 330 14.20 -11.97 -13.64
CA VAL A 330 13.25 -12.80 -12.89
C VAL A 330 13.60 -12.83 -11.40
N THR A 331 14.88 -12.92 -11.04
CA THR A 331 15.33 -12.83 -9.65
C THR A 331 14.94 -11.49 -9.03
N TYR A 332 15.11 -10.38 -9.75
CA TYR A 332 14.70 -9.06 -9.31
C TYR A 332 13.19 -8.97 -9.04
N LEU A 333 12.36 -9.44 -9.97
CA LEU A 333 10.91 -9.42 -9.82
C LEU A 333 10.45 -10.33 -8.68
N ALA A 334 11.10 -11.47 -8.48
CA ALA A 334 10.85 -12.35 -7.34
C ALA A 334 11.23 -11.70 -6.00
N MET A 335 12.31 -10.91 -5.95
CA MET A 335 12.66 -10.12 -4.75
C MET A 335 11.61 -9.06 -4.42
N LEU A 336 11.05 -8.37 -5.44
CA LEU A 336 9.92 -7.47 -5.24
C LEU A 336 8.68 -8.23 -4.75
N ALA A 337 8.38 -9.38 -5.35
CA ALA A 337 7.27 -10.23 -4.94
C ALA A 337 7.41 -10.69 -3.48
N PHE A 338 8.60 -11.14 -3.07
CA PHE A 338 8.95 -11.40 -1.67
C PHE A 338 8.63 -10.19 -0.77
N MET A 339 9.06 -8.98 -1.14
CA MET A 339 8.81 -7.79 -0.32
C MET A 339 7.33 -7.43 -0.20
N THR A 340 6.48 -7.76 -1.20
CA THR A 340 5.03 -7.53 -1.08
C THR A 340 4.39 -8.35 0.04
N THR A 341 4.96 -9.50 0.41
CA THR A 341 4.46 -10.32 1.54
C THR A 341 4.61 -9.64 2.91
N LEU A 342 5.47 -8.63 3.01
CA LEU A 342 5.69 -7.83 4.23
C LEU A 342 4.76 -6.61 4.29
N LEU A 343 3.98 -6.35 3.24
CA LEU A 343 3.02 -5.26 3.17
C LEU A 343 1.60 -5.78 3.53
N PRO A 344 0.78 -4.98 4.22
CA PRO A 344 -0.63 -5.29 4.46
C PRO A 344 -1.40 -5.43 3.15
N GLU A 345 -2.32 -6.39 3.13
CA GLU A 345 -3.22 -6.60 2.02
C GLU A 345 -4.33 -5.54 2.02
N PHE A 346 -4.39 -4.74 0.95
CA PHE A 346 -5.47 -3.77 0.73
C PHE A 346 -6.46 -4.20 -0.36
N THR A 347 -6.30 -5.41 -0.91
CA THR A 347 -6.97 -5.83 -2.15
C THR A 347 -7.80 -7.09 -1.95
N ARG A 348 -9.01 -7.14 -2.53
CA ARG A 348 -9.96 -8.26 -2.37
C ARG A 348 -9.50 -9.56 -3.04
N ASP A 349 -8.67 -9.45 -4.07
CA ASP A 349 -8.37 -10.52 -5.02
C ASP A 349 -6.88 -10.94 -5.02
N GLY A 350 -6.19 -10.77 -3.88
CA GLY A 350 -4.87 -11.36 -3.64
C GLY A 350 -3.66 -10.68 -4.30
N SER A 351 -3.82 -9.93 -5.39
CA SER A 351 -2.70 -9.19 -6.02
C SER A 351 -2.76 -7.69 -5.71
N SER A 352 -1.92 -7.22 -4.79
CA SER A 352 -1.72 -5.79 -4.50
C SER A 352 -1.05 -5.00 -5.65
N CYS A 353 -0.43 -5.70 -6.60
CA CYS A 353 0.32 -5.08 -7.70
C CYS A 353 0.16 -5.85 -9.02
N PRO A 354 -0.89 -5.59 -9.82
CA PRO A 354 -1.13 -6.29 -11.09
C PRO A 354 0.03 -6.18 -12.09
N LEU A 355 0.74 -5.04 -12.08
CA LEU A 355 1.89 -4.83 -12.96
C LEU A 355 3.06 -5.77 -12.62
N LEU A 356 3.33 -5.98 -11.32
CA LEU A 356 4.34 -6.94 -10.87
C LEU A 356 3.94 -8.36 -11.28
N SER A 357 2.68 -8.74 -11.08
CA SER A 357 2.15 -10.05 -11.47
C SER A 357 2.31 -10.31 -12.97
N ASP A 358 1.87 -9.39 -13.83
CA ASP A 358 1.98 -9.50 -15.29
C ASP A 358 3.45 -9.61 -15.73
N ARG A 359 4.32 -8.74 -15.21
CA ARG A 359 5.73 -8.73 -15.61
C ARG A 359 6.48 -9.97 -15.13
N LEU A 360 6.26 -10.40 -13.89
CA LEU A 360 6.86 -11.60 -13.32
C LEU A 360 6.40 -12.84 -14.09
N GLY A 361 5.11 -12.95 -14.39
CA GLY A 361 4.56 -14.04 -15.19
C GLY A 361 5.19 -14.14 -16.58
N ARG A 362 5.31 -13.01 -17.30
CA ARG A 362 5.96 -12.97 -18.62
C ARG A 362 7.44 -13.32 -18.56
N ALA A 363 8.19 -12.70 -17.65
CA ALA A 363 9.62 -12.94 -17.50
C ALA A 363 9.92 -14.40 -17.15
N MET A 364 9.08 -15.03 -16.32
CA MET A 364 9.19 -16.45 -16.02
C MET A 364 8.85 -17.34 -17.22
N GLN A 365 7.79 -17.05 -17.98
CA GLN A 365 7.48 -17.80 -19.20
C GLN A 365 8.61 -17.75 -20.22
N ASP A 366 9.19 -16.56 -20.44
CA ASP A 366 10.35 -16.39 -21.33
C ASP A 366 11.57 -17.18 -20.83
N LEU A 367 11.77 -17.23 -19.50
CA LEU A 367 12.81 -18.05 -18.88
C LEU A 367 12.56 -19.54 -19.13
N CYS A 368 11.33 -20.03 -18.96
CA CYS A 368 10.97 -21.44 -19.17
C CYS A 368 11.17 -21.89 -20.62
N VAL A 369 10.84 -21.04 -21.58
CA VAL A 369 11.04 -21.32 -23.01
C VAL A 369 12.53 -21.47 -23.35
N THR A 370 13.42 -20.83 -22.58
CA THR A 370 14.85 -20.77 -22.91
C THR A 370 15.77 -21.54 -21.95
N ALA A 371 15.29 -21.93 -20.77
CA ALA A 371 16.01 -22.73 -19.79
C ALA A 371 16.24 -24.19 -20.22
N LEU A 372 15.63 -24.64 -21.32
CA LEU A 372 15.92 -25.94 -21.93
C LEU A 372 17.35 -26.02 -22.51
N GLU A 373 18.07 -24.90 -22.64
CA GLU A 373 19.33 -24.83 -23.40
C GLU A 373 20.57 -24.30 -22.63
N SER A 374 20.43 -23.77 -21.40
CA SER A 374 21.56 -23.13 -20.69
C SER A 374 22.03 -23.86 -19.42
N SER A 375 23.32 -24.22 -19.37
CA SER A 375 23.97 -24.93 -18.26
C SER A 375 24.24 -24.09 -16.99
N ASP A 376 23.91 -22.79 -16.98
CA ASP A 376 24.25 -21.84 -15.91
C ASP A 376 23.12 -21.59 -14.88
N SER A 377 21.98 -22.28 -15.00
CA SER A 377 20.85 -22.08 -14.08
C SER A 377 21.10 -22.73 -12.72
N ASP A 378 20.99 -22.00 -11.62
CA ASP A 378 20.92 -22.56 -10.27
C ASP A 378 19.48 -23.05 -9.97
N PRO A 379 19.20 -24.36 -9.98
CA PRO A 379 17.84 -24.87 -9.80
C PRO A 379 17.29 -24.55 -8.41
N ALA A 380 18.16 -24.36 -7.40
CA ALA A 380 17.78 -23.97 -6.06
C ALA A 380 17.15 -22.58 -6.03
N LEU A 381 17.78 -21.61 -6.71
CA LEU A 381 17.24 -20.27 -6.83
C LEU A 381 15.95 -20.27 -7.65
N VAL A 382 15.90 -21.03 -8.75
CA VAL A 382 14.69 -21.17 -9.57
C VAL A 382 13.54 -21.68 -8.71
N LEU A 383 13.76 -22.70 -7.88
CA LEU A 383 12.75 -23.20 -6.94
C LEU A 383 12.24 -22.09 -6.02
N TRP A 384 13.15 -21.30 -5.43
CA TRP A 384 12.77 -20.17 -4.59
C TRP A 384 11.93 -19.12 -5.32
N ILE A 385 12.33 -18.74 -6.54
CA ILE A 385 11.59 -17.83 -7.41
C ILE A 385 10.17 -18.35 -7.65
N LEU A 386 10.03 -19.63 -8.00
CA LEU A 386 8.73 -20.24 -8.30
C LEU A 386 7.79 -20.20 -7.09
N PHE A 387 8.29 -20.58 -5.92
CA PHE A 387 7.51 -20.58 -4.69
C PHE A 387 7.11 -19.17 -4.28
N ILE A 388 8.05 -18.23 -4.23
CA ILE A 388 7.74 -16.84 -3.88
C ILE A 388 6.72 -16.24 -4.85
N SER A 389 6.89 -16.47 -6.15
CA SER A 389 5.95 -15.97 -7.16
C SER A 389 4.54 -16.54 -6.95
N GLY A 390 4.42 -17.84 -6.71
CA GLY A 390 3.15 -18.52 -6.51
C GLY A 390 2.43 -18.19 -5.19
N ILE A 391 3.15 -17.80 -4.14
CA ILE A 391 2.53 -17.45 -2.85
C ILE A 391 2.24 -15.95 -2.69
N SER A 392 2.79 -15.08 -3.53
CA SER A 392 2.72 -13.62 -3.33
C SER A 392 2.15 -12.81 -4.49
N ALA A 393 2.42 -13.18 -5.74
CA ALA A 393 2.13 -12.31 -6.89
C ALA A 393 1.31 -12.99 -8.00
N LEU A 394 1.41 -14.31 -8.15
CA LEU A 394 0.74 -15.07 -9.21
C LEU A 394 -0.45 -15.87 -8.66
N ASP A 395 -1.60 -15.82 -9.33
CA ASP A 395 -2.70 -16.75 -9.08
C ASP A 395 -2.49 -18.04 -9.89
N LEU A 396 -2.49 -19.19 -9.22
CA LEU A 396 -2.39 -20.52 -9.84
C LEU A 396 -3.50 -20.79 -10.86
N LYS A 397 -4.68 -20.18 -10.70
CA LYS A 397 -5.79 -20.33 -11.66
C LYS A 397 -5.42 -19.78 -13.03
N ASP A 398 -4.71 -18.66 -13.04
CA ASP A 398 -4.28 -17.95 -14.24
C ASP A 398 -2.92 -18.49 -14.74
N CYS A 399 -2.06 -18.93 -13.81
CA CYS A 399 -0.70 -19.41 -14.09
C CYS A 399 -0.56 -20.93 -13.97
N ARG A 400 -1.37 -21.69 -14.72
CA ARG A 400 -1.34 -23.18 -14.69
C ARG A 400 0.02 -23.80 -15.06
N TRP A 401 0.86 -23.05 -15.78
CA TRP A 401 2.23 -23.45 -16.14
C TRP A 401 3.19 -23.47 -14.93
N LEU A 402 2.83 -22.82 -13.81
CA LEU A 402 3.68 -22.75 -12.62
C LEU A 402 3.81 -24.12 -11.93
N SER A 403 2.70 -24.86 -11.81
CA SER A 403 2.69 -26.16 -11.13
C SER A 403 3.60 -27.22 -11.75
N PRO A 404 3.56 -27.50 -13.08
CA PRO A 404 4.46 -28.49 -13.68
C PRO A 404 5.93 -28.08 -13.56
N LEU A 405 6.22 -26.77 -13.59
CA LEU A 405 7.57 -26.26 -13.45
C LEU A 405 8.13 -26.41 -12.03
N ILE A 406 7.29 -26.21 -11.00
CA ILE A 406 7.64 -26.53 -9.61
C ILE A 406 7.94 -28.03 -9.49
N ALA A 407 7.09 -28.89 -10.06
CA ALA A 407 7.28 -30.34 -10.02
C ALA A 407 8.60 -30.77 -10.68
N ASP A 408 8.88 -30.29 -11.89
CA ASP A 408 10.13 -30.56 -12.63
C ASP A 408 11.36 -30.07 -11.86
N THR A 409 11.30 -28.88 -11.28
CA THR A 409 12.42 -28.32 -10.50
C THR A 409 12.66 -29.13 -9.21
N CYS A 410 11.61 -29.60 -8.54
CA CYS A 410 11.73 -30.49 -7.39
C CYS A 410 12.33 -31.84 -7.78
N GLU A 411 11.94 -32.43 -8.92
CA GLU A 411 12.48 -33.68 -9.43
C GLU A 411 13.97 -33.57 -9.74
N ARG A 412 14.38 -32.49 -10.42
CA ARG A 412 15.79 -32.18 -10.71
C ARG A 412 16.66 -31.99 -9.46
N LEU A 413 16.07 -31.53 -8.36
CA LEU A 413 16.73 -31.35 -7.06
C LEU A 413 16.57 -32.57 -6.13
N GLU A 414 15.92 -33.65 -6.60
CA GLU A 414 15.63 -34.85 -5.81
C GLU A 414 14.86 -34.56 -4.50
N LEU A 415 13.92 -33.60 -4.56
CA LEU A 415 13.11 -33.18 -3.42
C LEU A 415 11.72 -33.83 -3.46
N ASP A 416 11.47 -34.79 -2.56
CA ASP A 416 10.26 -35.61 -2.55
C ASP A 416 9.25 -35.25 -1.44
N ASN A 417 9.66 -34.42 -0.47
CA ASN A 417 8.86 -34.07 0.69
C ASN A 417 9.00 -32.59 1.08
N TRP A 418 7.99 -32.08 1.80
CA TRP A 418 7.93 -30.67 2.20
C TRP A 418 9.12 -30.24 3.06
N ALA A 419 9.60 -31.09 3.97
CA ALA A 419 10.73 -30.72 4.83
C ALA A 419 12.04 -30.52 4.05
N ALA A 420 12.26 -31.32 3.00
CA ALA A 420 13.40 -31.14 2.09
C ALA A 420 13.24 -29.85 1.25
N ILE A 421 12.05 -29.60 0.72
CA ILE A 421 11.72 -28.38 -0.04
C ILE A 421 11.91 -27.14 0.83
N GLN A 422 11.32 -27.10 2.02
CA GLN A 422 11.44 -26.00 2.97
C GLN A 422 12.91 -25.72 3.33
N ARG A 423 13.72 -26.76 3.55
CA ARG A 423 15.16 -26.61 3.81
C ARG A 423 15.88 -25.99 2.61
N GLN A 424 15.50 -26.38 1.39
CA GLN A 424 16.06 -25.80 0.16
C GLN A 424 15.67 -24.33 0.01
N LEU A 425 14.38 -24.00 0.18
CA LEU A 425 13.86 -22.63 0.10
C LEU A 425 14.50 -21.70 1.14
N SER A 426 14.83 -22.22 2.32
CA SER A 426 15.45 -21.46 3.41
C SER A 426 16.92 -21.10 3.18
N GLN A 427 17.53 -21.55 2.08
CA GLN A 427 18.85 -21.07 1.63
C GLN A 427 18.77 -19.66 1.00
N PHE A 428 17.56 -19.20 0.70
CA PHE A 428 17.23 -17.88 0.17
C PHE A 428 16.28 -17.15 1.14
N PRO A 429 15.92 -15.86 0.89
CA PRO A 429 15.05 -15.12 1.79
C PRO A 429 13.71 -15.83 2.01
N TRP A 430 13.46 -16.30 3.23
CA TRP A 430 12.26 -17.06 3.60
C TRP A 430 11.86 -16.71 5.02
N ILE A 431 10.60 -16.33 5.24
CA ILE A 431 10.06 -15.90 6.53
C ILE A 431 9.03 -16.93 6.97
N PHE A 432 9.32 -17.71 8.00
CA PHE A 432 8.48 -18.85 8.41
C PHE A 432 7.04 -18.42 8.72
N ALA A 433 6.87 -17.36 9.51
CA ALA A 433 5.57 -16.83 9.87
C ALA A 433 4.69 -16.41 8.67
N LEU A 434 5.30 -16.08 7.51
CA LEU A 434 4.57 -15.58 6.33
C LEU A 434 4.48 -16.63 5.21
N HIS A 435 5.53 -17.41 5.00
CA HIS A 435 5.71 -18.22 3.78
C HIS A 435 5.48 -19.71 3.99
N GLU A 436 5.58 -20.20 5.24
CA GLU A 436 5.50 -21.65 5.52
C GLU A 436 4.14 -22.24 5.14
N ALA A 437 3.06 -21.67 5.68
CA ALA A 437 1.72 -22.19 5.41
C ALA A 437 1.26 -22.00 3.95
N PRO A 438 1.46 -20.83 3.29
CA PRO A 438 1.18 -20.69 1.86
C PRO A 438 2.03 -21.60 0.98
N GLY A 439 3.32 -21.75 1.30
CA GLY A 439 4.24 -22.62 0.54
C GLY A 439 3.85 -24.09 0.62
N CYS A 440 3.48 -24.58 1.81
CA CYS A 440 3.02 -25.95 1.98
C CYS A 440 1.75 -26.21 1.17
N ARG A 441 0.77 -25.30 1.21
CA ARG A 441 -0.46 -25.39 0.39
C ARG A 441 -0.15 -25.42 -1.11
N LEU A 442 0.74 -24.54 -1.58
CA LEU A 442 1.18 -24.52 -2.98
C LEU A 442 1.78 -25.88 -3.38
N TRP A 443 2.62 -26.48 -2.53
CA TRP A 443 3.19 -27.81 -2.79
C TRP A 443 2.13 -28.91 -2.83
N GLU A 444 1.16 -28.90 -1.91
CA GLU A 444 0.05 -29.85 -1.89
C GLU A 444 -0.78 -29.77 -3.19
N ASP A 445 -1.09 -28.56 -3.66
CA ASP A 445 -1.81 -28.32 -4.91
C ASP A 445 -1.04 -28.85 -6.12
N VAL A 446 0.28 -28.65 -6.16
CA VAL A 446 1.16 -29.18 -7.22
C VAL A 446 1.13 -30.72 -7.26
N ARG A 447 1.20 -31.38 -6.09
CA ARG A 447 1.12 -32.85 -5.99
C ARG A 447 -0.24 -33.39 -6.43
N LEU A 448 -1.33 -32.73 -6.03
CA LEU A 448 -2.69 -33.14 -6.40
C LEU A 448 -2.97 -32.92 -7.88
N GLY A 449 -2.45 -31.84 -8.47
CA GLY A 449 -2.53 -31.57 -9.91
C GLY A 449 -1.78 -32.61 -10.74
N SER A 450 -0.57 -32.99 -10.30
CA SER A 450 0.27 -34.00 -10.97
C SER A 450 -0.37 -35.39 -10.97
N ARG A 451 -1.15 -35.74 -9.93
CA ARG A 451 -1.88 -37.02 -9.85
C ARG A 451 -3.11 -37.11 -10.75
N LYS A 452 -3.63 -35.98 -11.25
CA LYS A 452 -4.84 -35.93 -12.09
C LYS A 452 -4.57 -35.98 -13.60
N ILE A 453 -3.31 -35.98 -14.02
CA ILE A 453 -2.92 -36.16 -15.43
C ILE A 453 -2.34 -37.57 -15.60
N PRO A 454 -3.16 -38.62 -15.80
CA PRO A 454 -2.63 -39.89 -16.24
C PRO A 454 -2.15 -39.75 -17.68
N TRP A 455 -0.87 -40.06 -17.90
CA TRP A 455 -0.29 -40.30 -19.21
C TRP A 455 -1.05 -41.46 -19.89
N ASN A 456 -2.01 -41.14 -20.75
CA ASN A 456 -2.46 -42.06 -21.80
C ASN A 456 -1.84 -41.59 -23.13
N MET A 457 -0.53 -41.81 -23.25
CA MET A 457 0.10 -42.05 -24.55
C MET A 457 0.47 -43.53 -24.59
N SER A 458 -0.39 -44.32 -25.22
CA SER A 458 0.01 -45.60 -25.78
C SER A 458 -0.94 -46.00 -26.92
N SER A 459 -0.40 -45.88 -28.13
CA SER A 459 -0.46 -46.91 -29.16
C SER A 459 -1.82 -47.20 -29.81
N GLN A 460 -2.01 -46.63 -31.01
CA GLN A 460 -2.62 -47.36 -32.11
C GLN A 460 -1.81 -47.10 -33.39
N GLU A 461 -0.77 -47.92 -33.59
CA GLU A 461 -0.43 -48.42 -34.92
C GLU A 461 -1.31 -49.64 -35.18
N SER A 462 -2.16 -49.52 -36.19
CA SER A 462 -2.60 -50.50 -37.22
C SER A 462 -4.05 -50.29 -37.65
#